data_AF-A0A812UI49-F1
#
_entry.id   AF-A0A812UI49-F1
#
_cell.length_a   1.000
_cell.length_b   1.000
_cell.length_c   1.000
_cell.angle_alpha   90.00
_cell.angle_beta   90.00
_cell.angle_gamma   90.00
#
_symmetry.space_group_name_H-M   'P 1'
#
loop_
_entity.id
_entity.type
_entity.pdbx_description
1 polymer ?
#
loop_
_entity_poly.entity_id
_entity_poly.type
_entity_poly.pdbx_seq_one_letter_code
_entity_poly.pdbx_strand_id
1 'polypeptide(L)'
;MPYGEDGKILPYESIRKPYFQEELNILYVAITRAKRWLRLSADVAKLLADLDATVRKGDAARWKLFEDELRFNQEFEVSAETVPFPKGPPHNILALPDSLTVEEAQRIIGEALLRWHPDKFLALLGDRVERDQQKPGGRLREKLGEVTRELLEMRKSYSLGGEAARSETHCLVCFEEET
;
A
#
# COMPACT_ATOMS: atom_id res chain seq x y z
N MET A 1 -19.58 -23.02 -15.72
CA MET A 1 -19.23 -24.27 -15.02
C MET A 1 -19.53 -25.42 -15.97
N PRO A 2 -18.64 -26.42 -16.12
CA PRO A 2 -18.90 -27.55 -17.01
C PRO A 2 -19.98 -28.45 -16.41
N TYR A 3 -20.98 -28.80 -17.21
CA TYR A 3 -22.03 -29.74 -16.88
C TYR A 3 -21.74 -31.07 -17.57
N GLY A 4 -22.04 -32.19 -16.91
CA GLY A 4 -22.04 -33.51 -17.56
C GLY A 4 -23.17 -33.63 -18.59
N GLU A 5 -23.13 -34.68 -19.41
CA GLU A 5 -24.22 -34.99 -20.36
C GLU A 5 -25.56 -35.24 -19.66
N ASP A 6 -25.53 -35.53 -18.36
CA ASP A 6 -26.70 -35.68 -17.49
C ASP A 6 -27.20 -34.35 -16.87
N GLY A 7 -26.60 -33.23 -17.25
CA GLY A 7 -26.94 -31.89 -16.75
C GLY A 7 -26.52 -31.64 -15.29
N LYS A 8 -25.75 -32.54 -14.67
CA LYS A 8 -25.25 -32.34 -13.30
C LYS A 8 -23.92 -31.58 -13.31
N ILE A 9 -23.71 -30.76 -12.29
CA ILE A 9 -22.44 -30.07 -12.08
C ILE A 9 -21.40 -31.12 -11.72
N LEU A 10 -20.35 -31.21 -12.55
CA LEU A 10 -19.27 -32.16 -12.30
C LEU A 10 -18.51 -31.78 -11.01
N PRO A 11 -18.13 -32.76 -10.17
CA PRO A 11 -17.33 -32.50 -8.97
C PRO A 11 -16.00 -31.85 -9.36
N TYR A 12 -15.58 -30.84 -8.60
CA TYR A 12 -14.41 -29.98 -8.90
C TYR A 12 -13.12 -30.78 -9.18
N GLU A 13 -12.97 -31.92 -8.52
CA GLU A 13 -11.83 -32.84 -8.65
C GLU A 13 -11.72 -33.46 -10.05
N SER A 14 -12.85 -33.64 -10.76
CA SER A 14 -12.89 -34.18 -12.12
C SER A 14 -12.52 -33.15 -13.21
N ILE A 15 -12.46 -31.86 -12.85
CA ILE A 15 -12.15 -30.74 -13.76
C ILE A 15 -10.64 -30.46 -13.78
N ARG A 16 -9.90 -30.88 -12.73
CA ARG A 16 -8.43 -30.78 -12.69
C ARG A 16 -7.81 -31.81 -13.63
N LYS A 17 -7.67 -31.46 -14.91
CA LYS A 17 -6.82 -32.22 -15.83
C LYS A 17 -5.36 -32.01 -15.41
N PRO A 18 -4.58 -33.07 -15.12
CA PRO A 18 -3.19 -32.96 -14.71
C PRO A 18 -2.31 -32.19 -15.72
N TYR A 19 -2.70 -32.17 -16.99
CA TYR A 19 -2.00 -31.45 -18.06
C TYR A 19 -2.02 -29.91 -17.92
N PHE A 20 -2.96 -29.32 -17.17
CA PHE A 20 -2.95 -27.86 -16.93
C PHE A 20 -1.87 -27.43 -15.93
N GLN A 21 -1.34 -28.35 -15.12
CA GLN A 21 -0.31 -28.02 -14.15
C GLN A 21 0.99 -27.60 -14.84
N GLU A 22 1.34 -28.27 -15.95
CA GLU A 22 2.53 -27.93 -16.76
C GLU A 22 2.38 -26.57 -17.43
N GLU A 23 1.23 -26.28 -18.03
CA GLU A 23 0.95 -24.97 -18.65
C GLU A 23 0.97 -23.84 -17.62
N LEU A 24 0.40 -24.06 -16.44
CA LEU A 24 0.44 -23.10 -15.33
C LEU A 24 1.87 -22.90 -14.80
N ASN A 25 2.66 -23.97 -14.71
CA ASN A 25 4.07 -23.87 -14.33
C ASN A 25 4.87 -23.09 -15.39
N ILE A 26 4.62 -23.32 -16.67
CA ILE A 26 5.26 -22.57 -17.77
C ILE A 26 4.90 -21.09 -17.69
N LEU A 27 3.61 -20.76 -17.51
CA LEU A 27 3.14 -19.38 -17.34
C LEU A 27 3.75 -18.73 -16.10
N TYR A 28 3.81 -19.44 -14.99
CA TYR A 28 4.44 -18.96 -13.75
C TYR A 28 5.94 -18.67 -13.96
N VAL A 29 6.68 -19.57 -14.59
CA VAL A 29 8.10 -19.38 -14.90
C VAL A 29 8.29 -18.22 -15.88
N ALA A 30 7.43 -18.09 -16.89
CA ALA A 30 7.48 -17.00 -17.87
C ALA A 30 7.22 -15.64 -17.21
N ILE A 31 6.20 -15.52 -16.35
CA ILE A 31 5.90 -14.30 -15.58
C ILE A 31 7.05 -13.97 -14.64
N THR A 32 7.60 -14.96 -13.94
CA THR A 32 8.69 -14.76 -12.99
C THR A 32 9.98 -14.34 -13.69
N ARG A 33 10.29 -14.95 -14.84
CA ARG A 33 11.41 -14.53 -15.70
C ARG A 33 11.18 -13.15 -16.30
N ALA A 34 9.97 -12.87 -16.79
CA ALA A 34 9.61 -11.56 -17.32
C ALA A 34 9.71 -10.47 -16.25
N LYS A 35 9.26 -10.72 -15.01
CA LYS A 35 9.49 -9.80 -13.87
C LYS A 35 10.97 -9.56 -13.59
N ARG A 36 11.82 -10.59 -13.78
CA ARG A 36 13.28 -10.48 -13.61
C ARG A 36 13.97 -9.74 -14.76
N TRP A 37 13.41 -9.82 -15.97
CA TRP A 37 13.95 -9.21 -17.20
C TRP A 37 13.40 -7.81 -17.47
N LEU A 38 12.17 -7.54 -17.04
CA LEU A 38 11.58 -6.21 -16.87
C LEU A 38 12.21 -5.54 -15.64
N ARG A 39 13.55 -5.53 -15.59
CA ARG A 39 14.23 -4.44 -14.91
C ARG A 39 13.77 -3.20 -15.65
N LEU A 40 12.91 -2.43 -14.99
CA LEU A 40 12.56 -1.10 -15.46
C LEU A 40 13.89 -0.44 -15.83
N SER A 41 13.97 0.14 -17.04
CA SER A 41 15.16 0.92 -17.38
C SER A 41 15.39 1.91 -16.25
N ALA A 42 16.66 2.24 -15.97
CA ALA A 42 16.99 3.15 -14.88
C ALA A 42 16.16 4.46 -14.96
N ASP A 43 15.84 4.89 -16.19
CA ASP A 43 14.96 6.03 -16.48
C ASP A 43 13.53 5.83 -15.97
N VAL A 44 12.92 4.65 -16.16
CA VAL A 44 11.56 4.37 -15.69
C VAL A 44 11.52 4.23 -14.17
N ALA A 45 12.53 3.59 -13.56
CA ALA A 45 12.64 3.51 -12.11
C ALA A 45 12.77 4.91 -11.48
N LYS A 46 13.58 5.79 -12.10
CA LYS A 46 13.72 7.19 -11.69
C LYS A 46 12.40 7.94 -11.85
N LEU A 47 11.71 7.77 -12.97
CA LEU A 47 10.43 8.43 -13.23
C LEU A 47 9.35 8.03 -12.20
N LEU A 48 9.29 6.76 -11.81
CA LEU A 48 8.40 6.30 -10.74
C LEU A 48 8.77 6.91 -9.38
N ALA A 49 10.05 6.94 -9.02
CA ALA A 49 10.50 7.57 -7.78
C ALA A 49 10.18 9.07 -7.74
N ASP A 50 10.34 9.78 -8.86
CA ASP A 50 10.00 11.21 -8.98
C ASP A 50 8.47 11.43 -8.86
N LEU A 51 7.67 10.50 -9.41
CA LEU A 51 6.21 10.53 -9.28
C LEU A 51 5.78 10.32 -7.83
N ASP A 52 6.32 9.31 -7.15
CA ASP A 52 6.02 9.03 -5.74
C ASP A 52 6.42 10.22 -4.84
N ALA A 53 7.58 10.81 -5.09
CA ALA A 53 8.03 12.01 -4.40
C ALA A 53 7.08 13.19 -4.60
N THR A 54 6.49 13.33 -5.79
CA THR A 54 5.52 14.37 -6.12
C THR A 54 4.20 14.15 -5.38
N VAL A 55 3.69 12.90 -5.38
CA VAL A 55 2.47 12.53 -4.63
C VAL A 55 2.64 12.84 -3.14
N ARG A 56 3.75 12.42 -2.54
CA ARG A 56 4.03 12.66 -1.12
C ARG A 56 4.12 14.16 -0.78
N LYS A 57 4.76 14.97 -1.63
CA LYS A 57 4.80 16.42 -1.46
C LYS A 57 3.40 17.04 -1.56
N GLY A 58 2.59 16.57 -2.50
CA GLY A 58 1.19 16.98 -2.64
C GLY A 58 0.37 16.66 -1.40
N ASP A 59 0.51 15.47 -0.84
CA ASP A 59 -0.20 15.05 0.37
C ASP A 59 0.21 15.86 1.59
N ALA A 60 1.52 16.11 1.77
CA ALA A 60 2.02 16.98 2.82
C ALA A 60 1.48 18.42 2.70
N ALA A 61 1.41 18.96 1.49
CA ALA A 61 0.86 20.29 1.24
C ALA A 61 -0.65 20.35 1.54
N ARG A 62 -1.43 19.35 1.09
CA ARG A 62 -2.87 19.27 1.38
C ARG A 62 -3.15 19.16 2.89
N TRP A 63 -2.35 18.36 3.59
CA TRP A 63 -2.46 18.23 5.04
C TRP A 63 -2.17 19.56 5.76
N LYS A 64 -1.11 20.26 5.33
CA LYS A 64 -0.77 21.57 5.89
C LYS A 64 -1.89 22.60 5.68
N LEU A 65 -2.49 22.66 4.49
CA LEU A 65 -3.63 23.54 4.21
C LEU A 65 -4.83 23.22 5.11
N PHE A 66 -5.09 21.94 5.36
CA PHE A 66 -6.13 21.50 6.28
C PHE A 66 -5.84 21.93 7.73
N GLU A 67 -4.59 21.81 8.19
CA GLU A 67 -4.18 22.30 9.52
C GLU A 67 -4.29 23.82 9.65
N ASP A 68 -3.89 24.57 8.60
CA ASP A 68 -4.04 26.02 8.56
C ASP A 68 -5.52 26.42 8.62
N GLU A 69 -6.39 25.75 7.85
CA GLU A 69 -7.83 26.00 7.87
C GLU A 69 -8.42 25.73 9.26
N LEU A 70 -8.06 24.61 9.88
CA LEU A 70 -8.44 24.33 11.27
C LEU A 70 -7.98 25.43 12.23
N ARG A 71 -6.78 25.97 12.05
CA ARG A 71 -6.23 26.98 12.96
C ARG A 71 -6.92 28.33 12.82
N PHE A 72 -7.23 28.75 11.60
CA PHE A 72 -7.70 30.11 11.31
C PHE A 72 -9.22 30.21 11.21
N ASN A 73 -9.93 29.14 10.88
CA ASN A 73 -11.37 29.13 10.73
C ASN A 73 -12.02 28.31 11.85
N GLN A 74 -12.65 28.99 12.82
CA GLN A 74 -13.27 28.33 13.98
C GLN A 74 -14.51 27.51 13.60
N GLU A 75 -15.22 27.91 12.55
CA GLU A 75 -16.45 27.27 12.05
C GLU A 75 -16.18 26.13 11.06
N PHE A 76 -14.91 25.82 10.78
CA PHE A 76 -14.56 24.76 9.85
C PHE A 76 -15.02 23.38 10.36
N GLU A 77 -15.97 22.79 9.65
CA GLU A 77 -16.50 21.45 9.92
C GLU A 77 -15.64 20.36 9.26
N VAL A 78 -15.32 19.32 10.04
CA VAL A 78 -14.47 18.21 9.62
C VAL A 78 -15.35 17.02 9.20
N SER A 79 -15.14 16.54 7.97
CA SER A 79 -15.89 15.45 7.37
C SER A 79 -15.00 14.55 6.50
N ALA A 80 -15.58 13.49 5.93
CA ALA A 80 -14.85 12.54 5.09
C ALA A 80 -14.39 13.15 3.75
N GLU A 81 -14.86 14.34 3.42
CA GLU A 81 -14.59 15.08 2.19
C GLU A 81 -13.52 16.16 2.43
N THR A 82 -13.49 16.75 3.63
CA THR A 82 -12.54 17.81 3.97
C THR A 82 -11.20 17.26 4.44
N VAL A 83 -11.17 16.07 5.06
CA VAL A 83 -9.92 15.44 5.52
C VAL A 83 -9.07 15.00 4.32
N PRO A 84 -7.81 15.48 4.21
CA PRO A 84 -6.93 15.06 3.13
C PRO A 84 -6.34 13.68 3.42
N PHE A 85 -6.95 12.65 2.83
CA PHE A 85 -6.43 11.28 2.88
C PHE A 85 -5.25 11.09 1.92
N PRO A 86 -4.30 10.20 2.27
CA PRO A 86 -3.15 9.89 1.42
C PRO A 86 -3.59 9.29 0.08
N LYS A 87 -2.86 9.60 -1.00
CA LYS A 87 -3.19 9.20 -2.38
C LYS A 87 -2.14 8.30 -3.03
N GLY A 88 -1.21 7.76 -2.27
CA GLY A 88 -0.22 6.81 -2.78
C GLY A 88 -0.87 5.54 -3.34
N PRO A 89 -0.08 4.73 -4.06
CA PRO A 89 -0.55 3.49 -4.64
C PRO A 89 -0.99 2.47 -3.56
N PRO A 90 -1.83 1.47 -3.92
CA PRO A 90 -2.22 0.40 -3.00
C PRO A 90 -1.00 -0.27 -2.36
N HIS A 91 -1.09 -0.60 -1.06
CA HIS A 91 0.00 -1.15 -0.24
C HIS A 91 1.21 -0.22 -0.03
N ASN A 92 1.22 0.98 -0.60
CA ASN A 92 2.17 2.06 -0.31
C ASN A 92 1.48 3.42 -0.37
N ILE A 93 0.43 3.59 0.44
CA ILE A 93 -0.42 4.79 0.42
C ILE A 93 0.32 6.09 0.75
N LEU A 94 1.48 6.01 1.39
CA LEU A 94 2.33 7.17 1.67
C LEU A 94 3.33 7.48 0.54
N ALA A 95 3.34 6.68 -0.53
CA ALA A 95 4.30 6.77 -1.64
C ALA A 95 5.75 6.84 -1.12
N LEU A 96 6.10 5.93 -0.20
CA LEU A 96 7.45 5.82 0.35
C LEU A 96 8.38 5.20 -0.68
N PRO A 97 9.56 5.78 -0.93
CA PRO A 97 10.53 5.16 -1.83
C PRO A 97 11.19 3.96 -1.18
N ASP A 98 11.50 2.95 -1.99
CA ASP A 98 12.16 1.71 -1.57
C ASP A 98 13.59 1.93 -1.02
N SER A 99 14.18 3.09 -1.29
CA SER A 99 15.52 3.47 -0.82
C SER A 99 15.56 3.88 0.65
N LEU A 100 14.42 4.06 1.32
CA LEU A 100 14.40 4.46 2.73
C LEU A 100 14.93 3.34 3.63
N THR A 101 15.57 3.74 4.73
CA THR A 101 15.88 2.76 5.79
C THR A 101 14.59 2.31 6.48
N VAL A 102 14.64 1.14 7.11
CA VAL A 102 13.49 0.59 7.85
C VAL A 102 13.09 1.56 8.96
N GLU A 103 14.07 2.14 9.66
CA GLU A 103 13.84 3.10 10.75
C GLU A 103 13.17 4.38 10.23
N GLU A 104 13.63 4.92 9.11
CA GLU A 104 13.04 6.11 8.50
C GLU A 104 11.60 5.87 8.02
N ALA A 105 11.38 4.74 7.34
CA ALA A 105 10.04 4.34 6.90
C ALA A 105 9.09 4.18 8.10
N GLN A 106 9.53 3.48 9.16
CA GLN A 106 8.74 3.31 10.37
C GLN A 106 8.45 4.64 11.08
N ARG A 107 9.40 5.58 11.12
CA ARG A 107 9.17 6.92 11.67
C ARG A 107 8.08 7.66 10.90
N ILE A 108 8.16 7.67 9.57
CA ILE A 108 7.18 8.34 8.71
C ILE A 108 5.79 7.70 8.87
N ILE A 109 5.71 6.36 8.90
CA ILE A 109 4.46 5.64 9.14
C ILE A 109 3.89 5.96 10.54
N GLY A 110 4.76 6.07 11.55
CA GLY A 110 4.38 6.47 12.90
C GLY A 110 3.73 7.85 12.95
N GLU A 111 4.34 8.83 12.27
CA GLU A 111 3.78 10.19 12.12
C GLU A 111 2.44 10.18 11.38
N ALA A 112 2.32 9.40 10.31
CA ALA A 112 1.06 9.23 9.59
C ALA A 112 -0.04 8.62 10.48
N LEU A 113 0.28 7.62 11.30
CA LEU A 113 -0.68 7.04 12.24
C LEU A 113 -1.16 8.06 13.27
N LEU A 114 -0.35 9.04 13.67
CA LEU A 114 -0.84 10.12 14.55
C LEU A 114 -1.90 10.99 13.86
N ARG A 115 -1.78 11.17 12.54
CA ARG A 115 -2.69 11.98 11.72
C ARG A 115 -3.99 11.27 11.38
N TRP A 116 -3.96 9.97 11.09
CA TRP A 116 -5.14 9.27 10.54
C TRP A 116 -5.69 8.14 11.44
N HIS A 117 -5.12 7.89 12.62
CA HIS A 117 -5.70 6.90 13.52
C HIS A 117 -7.05 7.39 14.08
N PRO A 118 -8.15 6.60 13.97
CA PRO A 118 -9.49 7.05 14.35
C PRO A 118 -9.55 7.66 15.74
N ASP A 119 -9.02 6.95 16.74
CA ASP A 119 -9.12 7.41 18.13
C ASP A 119 -8.29 8.68 18.39
N LYS A 120 -7.10 8.81 17.78
CA LYS A 120 -6.24 9.99 17.97
C LYS A 120 -6.82 11.20 17.24
N PHE A 121 -7.33 10.98 16.03
CA PHE A 121 -7.98 11.99 15.22
C PHE A 121 -9.23 12.53 15.92
N LEU A 122 -10.11 11.65 16.39
CA LEU A 122 -11.33 12.04 17.11
C LEU A 122 -11.03 12.64 18.48
N ALA A 123 -9.97 12.21 19.17
CA ALA A 123 -9.56 12.87 20.41
C ALA A 123 -9.09 14.31 20.19
N LEU A 124 -8.44 14.59 19.05
CA LEU A 124 -7.91 15.92 18.75
C LEU A 124 -8.96 16.86 18.14
N LEU A 125 -9.79 16.33 17.23
CA LEU A 125 -10.68 17.12 16.38
C LEU A 125 -12.16 16.79 16.56
N GLY A 126 -12.52 15.89 17.47
CA GLY A 126 -13.87 15.34 17.62
C GLY A 126 -14.96 16.40 17.77
N ASP A 127 -14.69 17.49 18.50
CA ASP A 127 -15.65 18.59 18.68
C ASP A 127 -16.01 19.32 17.37
N ARG A 128 -15.16 19.20 16.34
CA ARG A 128 -15.30 19.85 15.04
C ARG A 128 -15.76 18.90 13.94
N VAL A 129 -15.85 17.61 14.24
CA VAL A 129 -16.31 16.59 13.29
C VAL A 129 -17.82 16.62 13.21
N GLU A 130 -18.39 16.54 12.01
CA GLU A 130 -19.85 16.46 11.80
C GLU A 130 -20.46 15.32 12.63
N ARG A 131 -21.59 15.56 13.30
CA ARG A 131 -22.16 14.65 14.32
C ARG A 131 -22.53 13.26 13.77
N ASP A 132 -22.92 13.17 12.51
CA ASP A 132 -23.22 11.93 11.81
C ASP A 132 -21.94 11.13 11.49
N GLN A 133 -20.81 11.81 11.29
CA GLN A 133 -19.51 11.21 10.98
C GLN A 133 -18.78 10.63 12.22
N GLN A 134 -19.12 11.10 13.43
CA GLN A 134 -18.49 10.65 14.69
C GLN A 134 -18.92 9.23 15.11
N LYS A 135 -20.11 8.80 14.72
CA LYS A 135 -20.72 7.55 15.16
C LYS A 135 -20.00 6.33 14.58
N PRO A 136 -20.11 5.15 15.22
CA PRO A 136 -19.72 3.89 14.58
C PRO A 136 -20.43 3.74 13.22
N GLY A 137 -19.68 3.41 12.17
CA GLY A 137 -20.19 3.36 10.79
C GLY A 137 -20.28 4.72 10.08
N GLY A 138 -19.85 5.82 10.72
CA GLY A 138 -19.69 7.10 10.03
C GLY A 138 -18.61 7.01 8.95
N ARG A 139 -18.87 7.62 7.78
CA ARG A 139 -17.99 7.52 6.60
C ARG A 139 -16.55 7.95 6.88
N LEU A 140 -16.37 9.01 7.68
CA LEU A 140 -15.05 9.48 8.11
C LEU A 140 -14.32 8.41 8.93
N ARG A 141 -15.01 7.81 9.90
CA ARG A 141 -14.43 6.79 10.78
C ARG A 141 -14.06 5.52 10.01
N GLU A 142 -14.88 5.12 9.04
CA GLU A 142 -14.59 4.01 8.12
C GLU A 142 -13.32 4.28 7.30
N LYS A 143 -13.24 5.46 6.65
CA LYS A 143 -12.04 5.85 5.88
C LYS A 143 -10.78 5.94 6.74
N LEU A 144 -10.87 6.52 7.94
CA LEU A 144 -9.75 6.55 8.89
C LEU A 144 -9.30 5.12 9.27
N GLY A 145 -10.27 4.20 9.44
CA GLY A 145 -10.01 2.79 9.70
C GLY A 145 -9.36 2.06 8.52
N GLU A 146 -9.77 2.33 7.29
CA GLU A 146 -9.13 1.83 6.07
C GLU A 146 -7.67 2.29 6.00
N VAL A 147 -7.43 3.60 6.04
CA VAL A 147 -6.08 4.17 6.00
C VAL A 147 -5.21 3.63 7.13
N THR A 148 -5.74 3.52 8.35
CA THR A 148 -4.99 2.98 9.49
C THR A 148 -4.62 1.52 9.30
N ARG A 149 -5.53 0.68 8.77
CA ARG A 149 -5.21 -0.73 8.46
C ARG A 149 -4.09 -0.82 7.45
N GLU A 150 -4.14 -0.03 6.38
CA GLU A 150 -3.08 0.01 5.36
C GLU A 150 -1.74 0.48 5.95
N LEU A 151 -1.74 1.53 6.78
CA LEU A 151 -0.52 2.00 7.46
C LEU A 151 0.07 0.94 8.39
N LEU A 152 -0.77 0.18 9.11
CA LEU A 152 -0.32 -0.90 9.99
C LEU A 152 0.23 -2.08 9.19
N GLU A 153 -0.35 -2.39 8.02
CA GLU A 153 0.15 -3.41 7.11
C GLU A 153 1.51 -3.00 6.51
N MET A 154 1.63 -1.76 6.03
CA MET A 154 2.91 -1.17 5.61
C MET A 154 3.94 -1.25 6.73
N ARG A 155 3.57 -0.90 7.97
CA ARG A 155 4.51 -0.99 9.10
C ARG A 155 5.04 -2.41 9.31
N LYS A 156 4.17 -3.42 9.18
CA LYS A 156 4.56 -4.83 9.29
C LYS A 156 5.48 -5.26 8.15
N SER A 157 5.22 -4.83 6.91
CA SER A 157 6.04 -5.21 5.76
C SER A 157 7.47 -4.67 5.90
N TYR A 158 7.66 -3.44 6.37
CA TYR A 158 9.00 -2.90 6.65
C TYR A 158 9.70 -3.58 7.82
N SER A 159 8.97 -4.02 8.87
CA SER A 159 9.56 -4.79 9.97
C SER A 159 10.03 -6.17 9.56
N LEU A 160 9.26 -6.88 8.72
CA LEU A 160 9.59 -8.24 8.28
C LEU A 160 10.60 -8.26 7.11
N GLY A 161 10.57 -7.23 6.27
CA GLY A 161 11.46 -7.10 5.10
C GLY A 161 12.90 -6.74 5.44
N GLY A 162 13.17 -6.19 6.63
CA GLY A 162 14.52 -5.78 7.06
C GLY A 162 15.54 -6.91 7.10
N GLU A 163 15.11 -8.15 7.39
CA GLU A 163 16.00 -9.32 7.46
C GLU A 163 15.85 -10.26 6.24
N ALA A 164 14.63 -10.46 5.72
CA ALA A 164 14.41 -11.41 4.63
C ALA A 164 14.65 -10.83 3.22
N ALA A 165 14.34 -9.55 2.97
CA ALA A 165 14.45 -8.97 1.62
C ALA A 165 15.89 -8.51 1.27
N ARG A 166 16.73 -8.22 2.27
CA ARG A 166 18.16 -7.90 2.05
C ARG A 166 19.01 -9.13 1.75
N SER A 167 18.53 -10.34 2.06
CA SER A 167 19.28 -11.58 1.84
C SER A 167 19.25 -12.08 0.38
N GLU A 168 18.35 -11.59 -0.47
CA GLU A 168 18.22 -12.08 -1.86
C GLU A 168 18.88 -11.17 -2.91
N THR A 169 19.37 -9.98 -2.54
CA THR A 169 20.02 -9.06 -3.50
C THR A 169 21.55 -9.09 -3.50
N HIS A 170 22.18 -9.92 -2.64
CA HIS A 170 23.65 -9.85 -2.44
C HIS A 170 24.40 -11.19 -2.57
N CYS A 171 23.96 -12.10 -3.43
CA CYS A 171 24.81 -13.21 -3.84
C CYS A 171 24.49 -13.65 -5.28
N LEU A 172 25.51 -14.06 -6.04
CA LEU A 172 25.60 -14.23 -7.51
C LEU A 172 26.01 -12.91 -8.18
N VAL A 173 27.29 -12.57 -8.33
CA VAL A 173 28.32 -13.34 -9.05
C VAL A 173 29.71 -12.88 -8.55
N CYS A 174 30.43 -13.75 -7.85
CA CYS A 174 31.90 -13.78 -7.90
C CYS A 174 32.26 -15.02 -8.72
N PHE A 175 32.37 -14.88 -10.04
CA PHE A 175 33.11 -15.83 -10.85
C PHE A 175 34.50 -15.22 -11.01
N GLU A 176 35.45 -15.72 -10.22
CA GLU A 176 36.87 -15.60 -10.52
C GLU A 176 37.15 -16.50 -11.73
N GLU A 177 37.52 -15.92 -12.86
CA GLU A 177 38.15 -16.65 -13.95
C GLU A 177 39.62 -16.84 -13.56
N GLU A 178 39.97 -18.02 -13.05
CA GLU A 178 41.36 -18.48 -13.05
C GLU A 178 41.74 -18.90 -14.49
N THR A 179 42.70 -18.16 -15.04
CA THR A 179 43.43 -18.44 -16.28
C THR A 179 44.33 -19.66 -16.18
#